data_AF-A0A9D8BT43-F1
#
_entry.id   AF-A0A9D8BT43-F1
#
_cell.length_a   1.000
_cell.length_b   1.000
_cell.length_c   1.000
_cell.angle_alpha   90.00
_cell.angle_beta   90.00
_cell.angle_gamma   90.00
#
_symmetry.space_group_name_H-M   'P 1'
#
loop_
_entity.id
_entity.type
_entity.pdbx_description
1 polymer ?
#
loop_
_entity_poly.entity_id
_entity_poly.type
_entity_poly.pdbx_seq_one_letter_code
_entity_poly.pdbx_strand_id
1 'polypeptide(L)'
;AINYDMEDEVVELDVGQILICTGYQTFDARQMAQYGYGRLDNVLSGLDFERILNSTGPTGSRVLMKNGNEPRAIGIIHCIGSRDAHYHKYCSRVCCMYALKFAHLVKDRTKAEVYQFYIDMRAFGKGYEEFYTRILDEGVNVIRGKAAEVVEATWGKSAASGEGHLIIRCEDTLIGKFREVPVDMVVLCPAIEPNADADKTANVFSLQRSPDGFYLERHPKLDPMGTVNDGVYLAGCCQGPKDIPDTVAQASGAAARILALISKGEVFLDPIRAAIDENLCGGCKVCNNLCPYTAITFDEVKKASVVNETLCKGCGTCVAACPAGAITGSGFTDDQIFAEIEGILADAGKQ
;
A
#
# COMPACT_ATOMS: atom_id res chain seq x y z
N ALA A 1 0.69 34.62 16.33
CA ALA A 1 0.86 33.22 15.92
C ALA A 1 -0.47 32.48 15.99
N ILE A 2 -1.14 32.47 17.15
CA ILE A 2 -2.47 31.86 17.28
C ILE A 2 -3.52 32.86 16.78
N ASN A 3 -4.31 32.44 15.79
CA ASN A 3 -5.47 33.17 15.26
C ASN A 3 -6.65 32.21 15.21
N TYR A 4 -7.73 32.51 15.96
CA TYR A 4 -8.93 31.67 16.03
C TYR A 4 -9.87 31.85 14.83
N ASP A 5 -9.70 32.95 14.10
CA ASP A 5 -10.50 33.29 12.92
C ASP A 5 -9.81 32.87 11.61
N MET A 6 -8.78 32.00 11.69
CA MET A 6 -8.10 31.48 10.51
C MET A 6 -9.01 30.49 9.80
N GLU A 7 -9.32 30.77 8.53
CA GLU A 7 -10.12 29.91 7.66
C GLU A 7 -9.23 29.10 6.71
N ASP A 8 -9.75 27.99 6.19
CA ASP A 8 -9.08 27.18 5.17
C ASP A 8 -8.91 27.99 3.88
N GLU A 9 -7.72 27.97 3.30
CA GLU A 9 -7.42 28.64 2.03
C GLU A 9 -7.38 27.61 0.89
N VAL A 10 -8.12 27.89 -0.18
CA VAL A 10 -8.03 27.12 -1.42
C VAL A 10 -6.97 27.76 -2.31
N VAL A 11 -5.89 27.03 -2.56
CA VAL A 11 -4.80 27.45 -3.46
C VAL A 11 -4.93 26.70 -4.78
N GLU A 12 -5.08 27.45 -5.87
CA GLU A 12 -5.08 26.90 -7.23
C GLU A 12 -3.66 26.86 -7.80
N LEU A 13 -3.23 25.70 -8.28
CA LEU A 13 -1.89 25.47 -8.83
C LEU A 13 -1.99 24.77 -10.19
N ASP A 14 -1.41 25.39 -11.21
CA ASP A 14 -1.24 24.77 -12.52
C ASP A 14 -0.01 23.86 -12.51
N VAL A 15 -0.26 22.54 -12.56
CA VAL A 15 0.79 21.52 -12.56
C VAL A 15 0.69 20.62 -13.78
N GLY A 16 1.82 20.35 -14.42
CA GLY A 16 1.88 19.46 -15.59
C GLY A 16 2.00 17.98 -15.24
N GLN A 17 2.53 17.66 -14.05
CA GLN A 17 2.84 16.29 -13.63
C GLN A 17 2.64 16.18 -12.11
N ILE A 18 2.20 15.02 -11.63
CA ILE A 18 1.82 14.74 -10.24
C ILE A 18 2.54 13.48 -9.77
N LEU A 19 3.17 13.54 -8.60
CA LEU A 19 3.82 12.39 -7.96
C LEU A 19 3.10 12.04 -6.65
N ILE A 20 2.54 10.84 -6.58
CA ILE A 20 1.81 10.34 -5.43
C ILE A 20 2.77 9.60 -4.49
N CYS A 21 2.92 10.13 -3.29
CA CYS A 21 3.79 9.59 -2.24
C CYS A 21 3.07 9.49 -0.88
N THR A 22 1.79 9.09 -0.88
CA THR A 22 0.95 9.12 0.32
C THR A 22 1.37 8.10 1.41
N GLY A 23 2.25 7.17 1.10
CA GLY A 23 2.82 6.25 2.08
C GLY A 23 1.90 5.08 2.41
N TYR A 24 1.79 4.76 3.70
CA TYR A 24 1.08 3.58 4.19
C TYR A 24 0.61 3.74 5.63
N GLN A 25 -0.29 2.85 6.06
CA GLN A 25 -0.67 2.64 7.46
C GLN A 25 -0.39 1.20 7.90
N THR A 26 -0.34 0.95 9.21
CA THR A 26 -0.13 -0.40 9.74
C THR A 26 -1.44 -1.11 10.02
N PHE A 27 -1.49 -2.41 9.73
CA PHE A 27 -2.61 -3.27 10.09
C PHE A 27 -2.91 -3.21 11.58
N ASP A 28 -4.20 -3.09 11.90
CA ASP A 28 -4.68 -3.09 13.27
C ASP A 28 -4.65 -4.50 13.87
N ALA A 29 -3.62 -4.77 14.68
CA ALA A 29 -3.43 -6.06 15.33
C ALA A 29 -4.57 -6.46 16.30
N ARG A 30 -5.48 -5.53 16.68
CA ARG A 30 -6.66 -5.86 17.50
C ARG A 30 -7.60 -6.84 16.79
N GLN A 31 -7.57 -6.87 15.45
CA GLN A 31 -8.34 -7.80 14.63
C GLN A 31 -7.88 -9.26 14.80
N MET A 32 -6.66 -9.50 15.29
CA MET A 32 -6.13 -10.83 15.61
C MET A 32 -6.15 -11.05 17.12
N ALA A 33 -7.36 -11.25 17.67
CA ALA A 33 -7.62 -11.33 19.10
C ALA A 33 -6.76 -12.36 19.86
N GLN A 34 -6.32 -13.43 19.17
CA GLN A 34 -5.44 -14.47 19.72
C GLN A 34 -4.07 -13.94 20.17
N TYR A 35 -3.62 -12.79 19.67
CA TYR A 35 -2.36 -12.18 20.10
C TYR A 35 -2.53 -11.16 21.21
N GLY A 36 -3.76 -10.82 21.61
CA GLY A 36 -4.04 -10.03 22.79
C GLY A 36 -3.68 -8.54 22.71
N TYR A 37 -3.37 -7.98 21.54
CA TYR A 37 -3.06 -6.56 21.39
C TYR A 37 -4.25 -5.67 21.81
N GLY A 38 -4.00 -4.68 22.67
CA GLY A 38 -5.02 -3.81 23.27
C GLY A 38 -5.82 -4.43 24.42
N ARG A 39 -5.68 -5.74 24.67
CA ARG A 39 -6.33 -6.46 25.79
C ARG A 39 -5.34 -6.85 26.87
N LEU A 40 -4.18 -7.37 26.47
CA LEU A 40 -3.09 -7.78 27.36
C LEU A 40 -2.10 -6.63 27.51
N ASP A 41 -1.67 -6.40 28.76
CA ASP A 41 -0.59 -5.46 29.03
C ASP A 41 0.73 -5.98 28.41
N ASN A 42 1.61 -5.06 28.01
CA ASN A 42 2.91 -5.35 27.38
C ASN A 42 2.85 -6.12 26.05
N VAL A 43 1.71 -6.18 25.37
CA VAL A 43 1.61 -6.54 23.95
C VAL A 43 1.58 -5.26 23.11
N LEU A 44 2.60 -5.06 22.29
CA LEU A 44 2.85 -3.84 21.53
C LEU A 44 2.85 -4.12 20.03
N SER A 45 2.47 -3.14 19.21
CA SER A 45 2.77 -3.20 17.78
C SER A 45 4.23 -2.82 17.53
N GLY A 46 4.76 -3.20 16.37
CA GLY A 46 6.12 -2.84 15.97
C GLY A 46 6.33 -1.34 15.93
N LEU A 47 5.30 -0.56 15.55
CA LEU A 47 5.40 0.89 15.51
C LEU A 47 5.37 1.53 16.91
N ASP A 48 4.61 0.96 17.85
CA ASP A 48 4.68 1.39 19.26
C ASP A 48 6.08 1.13 19.82
N PHE A 49 6.63 -0.04 19.50
CA PHE A 49 7.97 -0.41 19.93
C PHE A 49 9.07 0.47 19.32
N GLU A 50 8.94 0.90 18.06
CA GLU A 50 9.82 1.94 17.49
C GLU A 50 9.80 3.22 18.32
N ARG A 51 8.61 3.68 18.76
CA ARG A 51 8.50 4.90 19.56
C ARG A 51 9.20 4.75 20.91
N ILE A 52 9.11 3.58 21.54
CA ILE A 52 9.85 3.26 22.78
C ILE A 52 11.36 3.27 22.54
N LEU A 53 11.82 2.71 21.41
CA LEU A 53 13.24 2.67 21.07
C LEU A 53 13.79 4.03 20.60
N ASN A 54 12.95 4.99 20.26
CA ASN A 54 13.38 6.30 19.82
C ASN A 54 13.93 7.13 21.01
N SER A 55 15.07 7.79 20.81
CA SER A 55 15.71 8.64 21.83
C SER A 55 14.93 9.88 22.20
N THR A 56 14.19 10.45 21.26
CA THR A 56 13.19 11.50 21.48
C THR A 56 11.78 10.91 21.63
N GLY A 57 11.69 9.61 21.92
CA GLY A 57 10.46 8.90 22.21
C GLY A 57 9.95 9.18 23.63
N PRO A 58 8.72 8.75 23.94
CA PRO A 58 8.10 8.99 25.24
C PRO A 58 8.86 8.37 26.42
N THR A 59 9.66 7.32 26.17
CA THR A 59 10.44 6.62 27.20
C THR A 59 11.93 6.95 27.15
N GLY A 60 12.37 7.89 26.30
CA GLY A 60 13.78 8.26 26.17
C GLY A 60 14.68 7.07 25.80
N SER A 61 14.26 6.24 24.84
CA SER A 61 14.92 5.00 24.41
C SER A 61 14.93 3.82 25.41
N ARG A 62 14.31 3.94 26.60
CA ARG A 62 14.26 2.87 27.60
C ARG A 62 13.12 1.90 27.30
N VAL A 63 13.44 0.61 27.24
CA VAL A 63 12.45 -0.47 27.03
C VAL A 63 11.85 -0.86 28.39
N LEU A 64 10.68 -0.28 28.69
CA LEU A 64 10.00 -0.47 29.97
C LEU A 64 8.63 -1.12 29.75
N MET A 65 8.26 -2.01 30.66
CA MET A 65 6.90 -2.51 30.80
C MET A 65 6.00 -1.45 31.45
N LYS A 66 4.68 -1.71 31.46
CA LYS A 66 3.69 -0.81 32.09
C LYS A 66 3.95 -0.53 33.58
N ASN A 67 4.55 -1.48 34.30
CA ASN A 67 4.93 -1.31 35.71
C ASN A 67 6.22 -0.51 35.92
N GLY A 68 6.89 -0.06 34.84
CA GLY A 68 8.13 0.70 34.89
C GLY A 68 9.41 -0.13 34.95
N ASN A 69 9.30 -1.46 35.00
CA ASN A 69 10.46 -2.36 35.02
C ASN A 69 10.90 -2.74 33.60
N GLU A 70 12.18 -3.09 33.45
CA GLU A 70 12.71 -3.64 32.19
C GLU A 70 12.26 -5.10 32.01
N PRO A 71 11.86 -5.52 30.79
CA PRO A 71 11.50 -6.90 30.53
C PRO A 71 12.75 -7.80 30.59
N ARG A 72 12.62 -8.99 31.18
CA ARG A 72 13.70 -10.00 31.19
C ARG A 72 13.67 -10.87 29.94
N ALA A 73 12.51 -10.96 29.28
CA ALA A 73 12.35 -11.66 28.02
C ALA A 73 11.34 -10.96 27.10
N ILE A 74 11.65 -10.86 25.81
CA ILE A 74 10.80 -10.25 24.78
C ILE A 74 10.57 -11.26 23.64
N GLY A 75 9.30 -11.45 23.26
CA GLY A 75 8.92 -12.22 22.09
C GLY A 75 8.52 -11.32 20.93
N ILE A 76 9.10 -11.51 19.75
CA ILE A 76 8.79 -10.75 18.54
C ILE A 76 8.12 -11.69 17.53
N ILE A 77 6.87 -11.39 17.18
CA ILE A 77 6.04 -12.24 16.33
C ILE A 77 5.93 -11.64 14.93
N HIS A 78 6.37 -12.40 13.93
CA HIS A 78 6.39 -11.98 12.53
C HIS A 78 5.02 -12.20 11.86
N CYS A 79 4.85 -11.59 10.69
CA CYS A 79 3.72 -11.85 9.79
C CYS A 79 2.33 -11.64 10.43
N ILE A 80 2.18 -10.60 11.26
CA ILE A 80 0.87 -10.26 11.85
C ILE A 80 0.03 -9.58 10.78
N GLY A 81 -1.08 -10.21 10.37
CA GLY A 81 -1.93 -9.73 9.27
C GLY A 81 -1.34 -9.88 7.86
N SER A 82 -0.07 -10.31 7.71
CA SER A 82 0.58 -10.58 6.42
C SER A 82 0.73 -12.08 6.18
N ARG A 83 0.73 -12.49 4.91
CA ARG A 83 0.79 -13.91 4.50
C ARG A 83 -0.27 -14.74 5.23
N ASP A 84 -1.46 -14.17 5.37
CA ASP A 84 -2.61 -14.76 6.02
C ASP A 84 -3.82 -14.72 5.08
N ALA A 85 -4.45 -15.87 4.85
CA ALA A 85 -5.58 -15.98 3.93
C ALA A 85 -6.85 -15.27 4.44
N HIS A 86 -6.97 -15.06 5.76
CA HIS A 86 -8.11 -14.37 6.37
C HIS A 86 -7.93 -12.84 6.36
N TYR A 87 -6.69 -12.37 6.19
CA TYR A 87 -6.35 -10.95 6.11
C TYR A 87 -5.62 -10.73 4.77
N HIS A 88 -4.31 -10.45 4.79
CA HIS A 88 -3.55 -10.14 3.58
C HIS A 88 -2.69 -11.31 3.12
N LYS A 89 -2.90 -11.77 1.88
CA LYS A 89 -2.12 -12.84 1.25
C LYS A 89 -0.68 -12.43 0.90
N TYR A 90 -0.42 -11.13 0.77
CA TYR A 90 0.91 -10.60 0.43
C TYR A 90 1.87 -10.57 1.63
N CYS A 91 3.15 -10.37 1.35
CA CYS A 91 4.17 -10.13 2.35
C CYS A 91 4.46 -8.62 2.46
N SER A 92 4.53 -8.10 3.68
CA SER A 92 4.85 -6.68 3.91
C SER A 92 6.33 -6.32 3.73
N ARG A 93 7.16 -7.26 3.27
CA ARG A 93 8.59 -7.15 2.88
C ARG A 93 9.59 -6.70 3.95
N VAL A 94 9.22 -5.78 4.85
CA VAL A 94 10.14 -5.13 5.80
C VAL A 94 10.09 -5.71 7.21
N CYS A 95 9.04 -6.48 7.55
CA CYS A 95 8.79 -6.94 8.91
C CYS A 95 9.88 -7.84 9.48
N CYS A 96 10.47 -8.72 8.67
CA CYS A 96 11.61 -9.51 9.11
C CYS A 96 12.79 -8.63 9.52
N MET A 97 13.09 -7.60 8.73
CA MET A 97 14.28 -6.76 8.94
C MET A 97 14.12 -5.81 10.13
N TYR A 98 12.97 -5.15 10.28
CA TYR A 98 12.77 -4.32 11.48
C TYR A 98 12.67 -5.18 12.75
N ALA A 99 12.17 -6.41 12.66
CA ALA A 99 12.14 -7.34 13.80
C ALA A 99 13.56 -7.75 14.23
N LEU A 100 14.45 -8.02 13.27
CA LEU A 100 15.87 -8.26 13.55
C LEU A 100 16.54 -7.00 14.13
N LYS A 101 16.20 -5.82 13.61
CA LYS A 101 16.66 -4.53 14.17
C LYS A 101 16.20 -4.35 15.61
N PHE A 102 14.95 -4.69 15.93
CA PHE A 102 14.45 -4.65 17.31
C PHE A 102 15.23 -5.58 18.22
N ALA A 103 15.51 -6.80 17.77
CA ALA A 103 16.30 -7.73 18.56
C ALA A 103 17.70 -7.19 18.86
N HIS A 104 18.37 -6.60 17.87
CA HIS A 104 19.66 -5.92 18.04
C HIS A 104 19.58 -4.83 19.12
N LEU A 105 18.63 -3.90 18.97
CA LEU A 105 18.49 -2.74 19.86
C LEU A 105 18.08 -3.14 21.27
N VAL A 106 17.33 -4.23 21.42
CA VAL A 106 17.02 -4.79 22.74
C VAL A 106 18.29 -5.34 23.38
N LYS A 107 19.08 -6.15 22.67
CA LYS A 107 20.35 -6.70 23.20
C LYS A 107 21.38 -5.62 23.54
N ASP A 108 21.38 -4.50 22.82
CA ASP A 108 22.25 -3.35 23.11
C ASP A 108 21.84 -2.59 24.38
N ARG A 109 20.54 -2.53 24.69
CA ARG A 109 19.98 -1.64 25.73
C ARG A 109 19.51 -2.35 26.98
N THR A 110 19.22 -3.64 26.90
CA THR A 110 18.72 -4.43 28.02
C THR A 110 19.45 -5.76 28.10
N LYS A 111 19.27 -6.47 29.21
CA LYS A 111 19.75 -7.85 29.39
C LYS A 111 18.69 -8.88 29.01
N ALA A 112 17.67 -8.49 28.25
CA ALA A 112 16.54 -9.35 27.97
C ALA A 112 16.94 -10.52 27.03
N GLU A 113 16.34 -11.68 27.27
CA GLU A 113 16.28 -12.72 26.27
C GLU A 113 15.33 -12.33 25.14
N VAL A 114 15.71 -12.59 23.90
CA VAL A 114 14.90 -12.21 22.74
C VAL A 114 14.56 -13.47 21.96
N TYR A 115 13.27 -13.62 21.63
CA TYR A 115 12.72 -14.73 20.86
C TYR A 115 12.02 -14.21 19.61
N GLN A 116 12.41 -14.71 18.44
CA GLN A 116 11.80 -14.41 17.15
C GLN A 116 10.91 -15.58 16.71
N PHE A 117 9.64 -15.32 16.42
CA PHE A 117 8.69 -16.32 15.93
C PHE A 117 8.36 -16.03 14.46
N TYR A 118 8.84 -16.88 13.56
CA TYR A 118 8.82 -16.62 12.12
C TYR A 118 8.42 -17.84 11.29
N ILE A 119 8.02 -17.61 10.03
CA ILE A 119 7.76 -18.67 9.04
C ILE A 119 8.99 -18.85 8.14
N ASP A 120 9.38 -17.77 7.48
CA ASP A 120 10.59 -17.65 6.64
C ASP A 120 11.26 -16.31 6.94
N MET A 121 12.59 -16.30 7.05
CA MET A 121 13.36 -15.08 7.24
C MET A 121 13.62 -14.45 5.87
N ARG A 122 13.09 -13.25 5.62
CA ARG A 122 13.18 -12.57 4.31
C ARG A 122 14.21 -11.44 4.34
N ALA A 123 15.47 -11.81 4.41
CA ALA A 123 16.63 -10.91 4.45
C ALA A 123 17.23 -10.70 3.04
N PHE A 124 16.44 -10.18 2.09
CA PHE A 124 16.78 -10.21 0.65
C PHE A 124 17.62 -9.04 0.12
N GLY A 125 17.77 -7.95 0.89
CA GLY A 125 18.54 -6.77 0.51
C GLY A 125 20.05 -6.95 0.66
N LYS A 126 20.84 -6.02 0.12
CA LYS A 126 22.29 -6.02 0.30
C LYS A 126 22.65 -5.85 1.78
N GLY A 127 23.42 -6.76 2.36
CA GLY A 127 23.80 -6.72 3.77
C GLY A 127 22.74 -7.27 4.72
N TYR A 128 21.58 -7.72 4.22
CA TYR A 128 20.47 -8.15 5.09
C TYR A 128 20.72 -9.55 5.65
N GLU A 129 21.27 -10.47 4.86
CA GLU A 129 21.61 -11.81 5.32
C GLU A 129 22.78 -11.78 6.31
N GLU A 130 23.76 -10.92 6.06
CA GLU A 130 24.88 -10.66 6.97
C GLU A 130 24.37 -10.07 8.29
N PHE A 131 23.37 -9.18 8.23
CA PHE A 131 22.71 -8.67 9.43
C PHE A 131 21.94 -9.78 10.16
N TYR A 132 21.22 -10.65 9.46
CA TYR A 132 20.56 -11.80 10.08
C TYR A 132 21.57 -12.71 10.79
N THR A 133 22.69 -13.03 10.14
CA THR A 133 23.78 -13.84 10.72
C THR A 133 24.32 -13.21 12.00
N ARG A 134 24.58 -11.89 11.98
CA ARG A 134 25.03 -11.15 13.17
C ARG A 134 24.04 -11.27 14.34
N ILE A 135 22.73 -11.25 14.07
CA ILE A 135 21.72 -11.37 15.13
C ILE A 135 21.72 -12.77 15.77
N LEU A 136 22.05 -13.80 15.01
CA LEU A 136 22.26 -15.15 15.56
C LEU A 136 23.49 -15.16 16.49
N ASP A 137 24.59 -14.50 16.10
CA ASP A 137 25.81 -14.38 16.90
C ASP A 137 25.60 -13.55 18.19
N GLU A 138 24.65 -12.60 18.18
CA GLU A 138 24.23 -11.83 19.35
C GLU A 138 23.36 -12.64 20.34
N GLY A 139 23.14 -13.94 20.08
CA GLY A 139 22.44 -14.85 20.99
C GLY A 139 20.93 -14.67 20.99
N VAL A 140 20.35 -14.20 19.88
CA VAL A 140 18.88 -14.11 19.72
C VAL A 140 18.32 -15.49 19.37
N ASN A 141 17.26 -15.90 20.07
CA ASN A 141 16.61 -17.18 19.82
C ASN A 141 15.65 -17.06 18.63
N VAL A 142 15.83 -17.87 17.61
CA VAL A 142 15.03 -17.83 16.39
C VAL A 142 14.25 -19.13 16.25
N ILE A 143 12.92 -19.06 16.37
CA ILE A 143 12.02 -20.21 16.40
C ILE A 143 11.17 -20.21 15.13
N ARG A 144 11.36 -21.24 14.30
CA ARG A 144 10.58 -21.40 13.07
C ARG A 144 9.21 -21.99 13.39
N GLY A 145 8.26 -21.10 13.62
CA GLY A 145 6.89 -21.40 13.96
C GLY A 145 6.06 -20.14 13.97
N LYS A 146 4.93 -20.13 13.26
CA LYS A 146 3.93 -19.05 13.42
C LYS A 146 3.34 -19.20 14.83
N ALA A 147 3.37 -18.12 15.61
CA ALA A 147 2.73 -18.12 16.93
C ALA A 147 1.23 -18.40 16.79
N ALA A 148 0.72 -19.34 17.58
CA ALA A 148 -0.69 -19.69 17.61
C ALA A 148 -1.50 -18.66 18.41
N GLU A 149 -1.04 -18.33 19.62
CA GLU A 149 -1.70 -17.37 20.52
C GLU A 149 -0.72 -16.81 21.56
N VAL A 150 -1.13 -15.72 22.21
CA VAL A 150 -0.51 -15.11 23.38
C VAL A 150 -1.50 -15.14 24.53
N VAL A 151 -1.11 -15.74 25.65
CA VAL A 151 -1.94 -15.88 26.85
C VAL A 151 -1.22 -15.35 28.08
N GLU A 152 -1.97 -14.96 29.10
CA GLU A 152 -1.38 -14.67 30.41
C GLU A 152 -1.00 -15.99 31.11
N ALA A 153 0.11 -15.97 31.83
CA ALA A 153 0.54 -17.11 32.65
C ALA A 153 -0.43 -17.30 33.83
N THR A 154 -1.23 -18.36 33.79
CA THR A 154 -2.21 -18.69 34.85
C THR A 154 -1.71 -19.71 35.87
N TRP A 155 -0.48 -20.23 35.73
CA TRP A 155 0.09 -21.29 36.56
C TRP A 155 1.63 -21.23 36.61
N GLY A 156 2.23 -21.68 37.72
CA GLY A 156 3.68 -21.72 37.92
C GLY A 156 4.27 -20.57 38.76
N LYS A 157 5.60 -20.55 38.94
CA LYS A 157 6.32 -19.49 39.71
C LYS A 157 6.04 -18.07 39.20
N SER A 158 5.65 -17.93 37.93
CA SER A 158 5.26 -16.67 37.29
C SER A 158 3.89 -16.15 37.70
N ALA A 159 2.95 -17.00 38.14
CA ALA A 159 1.69 -16.55 38.72
C ALA A 159 1.87 -16.07 40.18
N ALA A 160 2.90 -16.59 40.87
CA ALA A 160 3.19 -16.28 42.27
C ALA A 160 3.92 -14.94 42.49
N SER A 161 4.55 -14.36 41.47
CA SER A 161 5.27 -13.09 41.57
C SER A 161 4.40 -11.85 41.37
N GLY A 162 3.11 -12.01 40.99
CA GLY A 162 2.19 -10.88 40.75
C GLY A 162 2.54 -9.99 39.54
N GLU A 163 3.65 -10.28 38.87
CA GLU A 163 4.05 -9.66 37.60
C GLU A 163 3.37 -10.47 36.50
N GLY A 164 2.41 -9.91 35.76
CA GLY A 164 1.75 -10.62 34.67
C GLY A 164 2.75 -11.03 33.59
N HIS A 165 3.10 -12.33 33.53
CA HIS A 165 3.93 -12.88 32.46
C HIS A 165 3.04 -13.30 31.31
N LEU A 166 3.53 -13.12 30.08
CA LEU A 166 2.89 -13.58 28.86
C LEU A 166 3.51 -14.92 28.45
N ILE A 167 2.72 -15.78 27.80
CA ILE A 167 3.19 -17.03 27.22
C ILE A 167 2.83 -17.01 25.73
N ILE A 168 3.85 -17.17 24.89
CA ILE A 168 3.67 -17.38 23.46
C ILE A 168 3.61 -18.89 23.21
N ARG A 169 2.52 -19.34 22.59
CA ARG A 169 2.35 -20.73 22.18
C ARG A 169 2.66 -20.85 20.68
N CYS A 170 3.56 -21.75 20.32
CA CYS A 170 3.87 -22.03 18.92
C CYS A 170 4.29 -23.48 18.71
N GLU A 171 4.16 -23.96 17.48
CA GLU A 171 4.83 -25.18 17.04
C GLU A 171 6.22 -24.82 16.49
N ASP A 172 7.27 -25.37 17.09
CA ASP A 172 8.63 -25.29 16.54
C ASP A 172 8.79 -26.38 15.47
N THR A 173 8.68 -25.95 14.22
CA THR A 173 8.64 -26.85 13.06
C THR A 173 9.98 -27.53 12.77
N LEU A 174 11.10 -27.00 13.29
CA LEU A 174 12.41 -27.61 13.07
C LEU A 174 12.65 -28.82 13.97
N ILE A 175 12.05 -28.81 15.17
CA ILE A 175 12.17 -29.92 16.13
C ILE A 175 10.87 -30.73 16.28
N GLY A 176 9.78 -30.30 15.64
CA GLY A 176 8.47 -30.96 15.68
C GLY A 176 7.83 -30.97 17.06
N LYS A 177 8.00 -29.90 17.85
CA LYS A 177 7.46 -29.81 19.22
C LYS A 177 6.65 -28.54 19.43
N PHE A 178 5.56 -28.67 20.18
CA PHE A 178 4.86 -27.53 20.75
C PHE A 178 5.71 -26.90 21.86
N ARG A 179 5.84 -25.58 21.83
CA ARG A 179 6.59 -24.79 22.82
C ARG A 179 5.69 -23.74 23.43
N GLU A 180 5.80 -23.60 24.74
CA GLU A 180 5.28 -22.48 25.50
C GLU A 180 6.48 -21.64 25.93
N VAL A 181 6.60 -20.43 25.40
CA VAL A 181 7.74 -19.54 25.68
C VAL A 181 7.27 -18.41 26.58
N PRO A 182 7.69 -18.38 27.86
CA PRO A 182 7.36 -17.30 28.78
C PRO A 182 8.15 -16.04 28.42
N VAL A 183 7.46 -14.91 28.30
CA VAL A 183 8.03 -13.59 28.02
C VAL A 183 7.35 -12.52 28.85
N ASP A 184 8.03 -11.40 29.07
CA ASP A 184 7.50 -10.26 29.82
C ASP A 184 6.86 -9.22 28.88
N MET A 185 7.24 -9.22 27.60
CA MET A 185 6.74 -8.32 26.57
C MET A 185 6.62 -9.03 25.22
N VAL A 186 5.59 -8.69 24.44
CA VAL A 186 5.39 -9.19 23.08
C VAL A 186 5.35 -8.03 22.10
N VAL A 187 6.10 -8.13 21.00
CA VAL A 187 6.10 -7.18 19.90
C VAL A 187 5.52 -7.85 18.66
N LEU A 188 4.40 -7.34 18.18
CA LEU A 188 3.71 -7.80 16.98
C LEU A 188 4.21 -7.04 15.76
N CYS A 189 4.55 -7.74 14.69
CA CYS A 189 5.03 -7.13 13.44
C CYS A 189 3.89 -7.03 12.41
N PRO A 190 3.06 -5.96 12.43
CA PRO A 190 1.85 -5.85 11.61
C PRO A 190 2.18 -5.69 10.12
N ALA A 191 1.17 -6.00 9.30
CA ALA A 191 1.20 -5.76 7.87
C ALA A 191 1.24 -4.25 7.55
N ILE A 192 1.81 -3.93 6.40
CA ILE A 192 1.68 -2.63 5.76
C ILE A 192 0.40 -2.66 4.94
N GLU A 193 -0.45 -1.65 5.11
CA GLU A 193 -1.70 -1.45 4.38
C GLU A 193 -1.69 -0.09 3.66
N PRO A 194 -2.46 0.05 2.57
CA PRO A 194 -2.76 1.37 2.00
C PRO A 194 -3.41 2.26 3.05
N ASN A 195 -3.17 3.58 2.99
CA ASN A 195 -3.81 4.54 3.90
C ASN A 195 -5.34 4.44 3.85
N ALA A 196 -6.01 4.82 4.94
CA ALA A 196 -7.47 4.86 5.03
C ALA A 196 -8.13 5.75 3.98
N ASP A 197 -7.44 6.77 3.47
CA ASP A 197 -7.90 7.69 2.43
C ASP A 197 -7.44 7.32 1.01
N ALA A 198 -6.86 6.13 0.83
CA ALA A 198 -6.32 5.69 -0.46
C ALA A 198 -7.37 5.71 -1.58
N ASP A 199 -8.64 5.37 -1.29
CA ASP A 199 -9.76 5.42 -2.24
C ASP A 199 -10.11 6.85 -2.67
N LYS A 200 -10.06 7.81 -1.74
CA LYS A 200 -10.33 9.21 -2.08
C LYS A 200 -9.26 9.73 -3.03
N THR A 201 -7.99 9.48 -2.71
CA THR A 201 -6.86 9.83 -3.57
C THR A 201 -6.94 9.10 -4.91
N ALA A 202 -7.35 7.84 -4.93
CA ALA A 202 -7.56 7.09 -6.17
C ALA A 202 -8.59 7.76 -7.06
N ASN A 203 -9.73 8.18 -6.51
CA ASN A 203 -10.79 8.84 -7.25
C ASN A 203 -10.37 10.21 -7.79
N VAL A 204 -9.69 11.02 -6.97
CA VAL A 204 -9.22 12.35 -7.37
C VAL A 204 -8.24 12.27 -8.54
N PHE A 205 -7.30 11.33 -8.51
CA PHE A 205 -6.28 11.20 -9.55
C PHE A 205 -6.57 10.08 -10.56
N SER A 206 -7.79 9.51 -10.52
CA SER A 206 -8.25 8.41 -11.38
C SER A 206 -7.31 7.18 -11.39
N LEU A 207 -6.71 6.84 -10.25
CA LEU A 207 -5.76 5.73 -10.12
C LEU A 207 -6.49 4.38 -10.00
N GLN A 208 -5.86 3.34 -10.56
CA GLN A 208 -6.27 1.96 -10.33
C GLN A 208 -5.59 1.40 -9.08
N ARG A 209 -6.24 0.41 -8.44
CA ARG A 209 -5.69 -0.32 -7.30
C ARG A 209 -5.45 -1.78 -7.68
N SER A 210 -4.33 -2.33 -7.23
CA SER A 210 -4.02 -3.75 -7.34
C SER A 210 -4.86 -4.59 -6.35
N PRO A 211 -4.94 -5.93 -6.50
CA PRO A 211 -5.72 -6.79 -5.61
C PRO A 211 -5.29 -6.77 -4.13
N ASP A 212 -4.07 -6.33 -3.84
CA ASP A 212 -3.55 -6.09 -2.49
C ASP A 212 -3.93 -4.71 -1.93
N GLY A 213 -4.65 -3.89 -2.71
CA GLY A 213 -5.17 -2.59 -2.33
C GLY A 213 -4.22 -1.42 -2.54
N PHE A 214 -2.99 -1.63 -3.00
CA PHE A 214 -2.07 -0.52 -3.29
C PHE A 214 -2.36 0.10 -4.66
N TYR A 215 -1.73 1.24 -4.97
CA TYR A 215 -1.86 1.83 -6.31
C TYR A 215 -1.14 0.97 -7.35
N LEU A 216 -1.83 0.71 -8.45
CA LEU A 216 -1.34 -0.10 -9.55
C LEU A 216 -0.41 0.70 -10.45
N GLU A 217 0.82 0.23 -10.63
CA GLU A 217 1.73 0.74 -11.64
C GLU A 217 1.28 0.37 -13.06
N ARG A 218 1.72 1.15 -14.05
CA ARG A 218 1.45 0.89 -15.47
C ARG A 218 1.94 -0.48 -15.90
N HIS A 219 3.17 -0.83 -15.53
CA HIS A 219 3.73 -2.15 -15.82
C HIS A 219 4.81 -2.52 -14.80
N PRO A 220 4.75 -3.71 -14.16
CA PRO A 220 5.64 -4.09 -13.05
C PRO A 220 7.16 -3.98 -13.33
N LYS A 221 7.57 -4.13 -14.60
CA LYS A 221 8.98 -4.08 -15.04
C LYS A 221 9.34 -2.86 -15.90
N LEU A 222 8.58 -2.61 -16.98
CA LEU A 222 8.87 -1.57 -17.96
C LEU A 222 8.58 -0.16 -17.45
N ASP A 223 7.55 -0.01 -16.60
CA ASP A 223 7.19 1.28 -16.04
C ASP A 223 6.59 1.12 -14.64
N PRO A 224 7.43 0.81 -13.63
CA PRO A 224 6.99 0.59 -12.25
C PRO A 224 6.63 1.90 -11.51
N MET A 225 6.72 3.02 -12.21
CA MET A 225 6.60 4.38 -11.68
C MET A 225 5.40 5.12 -12.25
N GLY A 226 5.12 4.90 -13.53
CA GLY A 226 3.96 5.46 -14.20
C GLY A 226 2.67 4.78 -13.75
N THR A 227 1.56 5.48 -13.94
CA THR A 227 0.22 4.94 -13.79
C THR A 227 -0.42 4.82 -15.18
N VAL A 228 -1.64 4.29 -15.27
CA VAL A 228 -2.41 4.31 -16.53
C VAL A 228 -2.72 5.74 -17.00
N ASN A 229 -2.70 6.72 -16.09
CA ASN A 229 -2.92 8.13 -16.42
C ASN A 229 -1.57 8.81 -16.67
N ASP A 230 -1.40 9.30 -17.90
CA ASP A 230 -0.23 10.10 -18.23
C ASP A 230 -0.15 11.35 -17.34
N GLY A 231 1.06 11.66 -16.88
CA GLY A 231 1.31 12.76 -15.96
C GLY A 231 1.15 12.42 -14.48
N VAL A 232 0.64 11.24 -14.12
CA VAL A 232 0.51 10.80 -12.72
C VAL A 232 1.43 9.62 -12.44
N TYR A 233 2.27 9.75 -11.40
CA TYR A 233 3.30 8.79 -11.01
C TYR A 233 3.15 8.36 -9.56
N LEU A 234 3.76 7.23 -9.20
CA LEU A 234 3.73 6.66 -7.85
C LEU A 234 5.15 6.58 -7.28
N ALA A 235 5.36 6.86 -6.00
CA ALA A 235 6.59 6.47 -5.32
C ALA A 235 6.37 6.16 -3.83
N GLY A 236 7.10 5.17 -3.34
CA GLY A 236 7.06 4.73 -1.95
C GLY A 236 5.99 3.69 -1.68
N CYS A 237 5.62 3.54 -0.40
CA CYS A 237 4.77 2.45 0.05
C CYS A 237 3.32 2.50 -0.46
N CYS A 238 2.88 3.61 -1.05
CA CYS A 238 1.54 3.71 -1.64
C CYS A 238 1.36 2.82 -2.87
N GLN A 239 2.46 2.46 -3.56
CA GLN A 239 2.46 1.48 -4.66
C GLN A 239 2.59 0.02 -4.14
N GLY A 240 3.02 -0.17 -2.90
CA GLY A 240 3.19 -1.50 -2.32
C GLY A 240 4.29 -1.54 -1.26
N PRO A 241 4.31 -2.55 -0.38
CA PRO A 241 5.26 -2.63 0.72
C PRO A 241 6.71 -2.61 0.22
N LYS A 242 7.56 -1.79 0.83
CA LYS A 242 8.98 -1.66 0.50
C LYS A 242 9.75 -0.99 1.63
N ASP A 243 11.07 -1.14 1.63
CA ASP A 243 11.94 -0.48 2.60
C ASP A 243 12.35 0.94 2.13
N ILE A 244 13.13 1.61 2.97
CA ILE A 244 13.58 2.98 2.72
C ILE A 244 14.48 3.05 1.48
N PRO A 245 15.51 2.20 1.29
CA PRO A 245 16.34 2.23 0.08
C PRO A 245 15.52 2.09 -1.20
N ASP A 246 14.61 1.11 -1.27
CA ASP A 246 13.74 0.91 -2.43
C ASP A 246 12.86 2.14 -2.66
N THR A 247 12.30 2.72 -1.58
CA THR A 247 11.45 3.92 -1.67
C THR A 247 12.22 5.13 -2.22
N VAL A 248 13.44 5.36 -1.75
CA VAL A 248 14.27 6.50 -2.19
C VAL A 248 14.71 6.32 -3.64
N ALA A 249 15.10 5.09 -4.03
CA ALA A 249 15.42 4.77 -5.42
C ALA A 249 14.20 4.97 -6.33
N GLN A 250 13.04 4.52 -5.88
CA GLN A 250 11.77 4.67 -6.58
C GLN A 250 11.42 6.15 -6.79
N ALA A 251 11.46 6.96 -5.73
CA ALA A 251 11.20 8.40 -5.80
C ALA A 251 12.16 9.12 -6.76
N SER A 252 13.45 8.77 -6.72
CA SER A 252 14.47 9.34 -7.63
C SER A 252 14.18 8.99 -9.09
N GLY A 253 13.77 7.75 -9.36
CA GLY A 253 13.35 7.30 -10.69
C GLY A 253 12.10 8.04 -11.20
N ALA A 254 11.11 8.27 -10.33
CA ALA A 254 9.92 9.06 -10.65
C ALA A 254 10.29 10.49 -11.02
N ALA A 255 11.12 11.13 -10.18
CA ALA A 255 11.57 12.50 -10.42
C ALA A 255 12.30 12.62 -11.77
N ALA A 256 13.19 11.68 -12.09
CA ALA A 256 13.88 11.66 -13.38
C ALA A 256 12.91 11.52 -14.58
N ARG A 257 11.89 10.67 -14.46
CA ARG A 257 10.84 10.50 -15.49
C ARG A 257 10.02 11.77 -15.69
N ILE A 258 9.58 12.38 -14.59
CA ILE A 258 8.81 13.63 -14.58
C ILE A 258 9.63 14.75 -15.22
N LEU A 259 10.88 14.92 -14.80
CA LEU A 259 11.79 15.93 -15.36
C LEU A 259 12.06 15.71 -16.85
N ALA A 260 12.15 14.47 -17.32
CA ALA A 260 12.34 14.17 -18.73
C ALA A 260 11.14 14.60 -19.60
N LEU A 261 9.92 14.64 -19.04
CA LEU A 261 8.75 15.18 -19.72
C LEU A 261 8.66 16.69 -19.61
N ILE A 262 8.84 17.24 -18.40
CA ILE A 262 8.84 18.70 -18.18
C ILE A 262 9.89 19.38 -19.07
N SER A 263 11.08 18.80 -19.19
CA SER A 263 12.17 19.35 -20.00
C SER A 263 11.87 19.37 -21.51
N LYS A 264 10.92 18.57 -22.00
CA LYS A 264 10.50 18.62 -23.41
C LYS A 264 9.58 19.80 -23.69
N GLY A 265 8.85 20.28 -22.70
CA GLY A 265 7.88 21.39 -22.83
C GLY A 265 6.59 21.04 -23.58
N GLU A 266 6.58 19.93 -24.34
CA GLU A 266 5.42 19.44 -25.08
C GLU A 266 5.26 17.91 -24.93
N VAL A 267 4.02 17.45 -25.05
CA VAL A 267 3.68 16.03 -25.03
C VAL A 267 2.76 15.67 -26.19
N PHE A 268 2.99 14.50 -26.77
CA PHE A 268 2.08 13.92 -27.73
C PHE A 268 0.94 13.25 -26.98
N LEU A 269 -0.28 13.58 -27.39
CA LEU A 269 -1.48 12.94 -26.88
C LEU A 269 -1.96 11.90 -27.89
N ASP A 270 -2.55 10.82 -27.38
CA ASP A 270 -3.14 9.78 -28.21
C ASP A 270 -4.25 10.37 -29.12
N PRO A 271 -4.24 10.11 -30.45
CA PRO A 271 -5.29 10.55 -31.36
C PRO A 271 -6.62 9.79 -31.19
N ILE A 272 -6.67 8.70 -30.41
CA ILE A 272 -7.88 7.93 -30.12
C ILE A 272 -8.83 8.79 -29.26
N ARG A 273 -9.76 9.49 -29.93
CA ARG A 273 -10.68 10.47 -29.32
C ARG A 273 -12.07 10.41 -29.95
N ALA A 274 -13.04 10.94 -29.22
CA ALA A 274 -14.38 11.18 -29.75
C ALA A 274 -14.43 12.52 -30.51
N ALA A 275 -15.10 12.52 -31.66
CA ALA A 275 -15.43 13.71 -32.43
C ALA A 275 -16.94 13.77 -32.67
N ILE A 276 -17.53 14.97 -32.67
CA ILE A 276 -18.97 15.15 -32.89
C ILE A 276 -19.18 15.85 -34.24
N ASP A 277 -20.00 15.26 -35.11
CA ASP A 277 -20.46 15.90 -36.33
C ASP A 277 -21.62 16.85 -36.00
N GLU A 278 -21.35 18.14 -36.14
CA GLU A 278 -22.30 19.22 -35.85
C GLU A 278 -23.55 19.15 -36.74
N ASN A 279 -23.47 18.57 -37.94
CA ASN A 279 -24.61 18.47 -38.86
C ASN A 279 -25.59 17.36 -38.48
N LEU A 280 -25.10 16.33 -37.78
CA LEU A 280 -25.91 15.21 -37.29
C LEU A 280 -26.36 15.40 -35.83
N CYS A 281 -25.69 16.28 -35.10
CA CYS A 281 -25.98 16.51 -33.69
C CYS A 281 -27.30 17.27 -33.49
N GLY A 282 -28.32 16.58 -32.98
CA GLY A 282 -29.60 17.19 -32.60
C GLY A 282 -29.61 17.92 -31.24
N GLY A 283 -28.45 18.05 -30.58
CA GLY A 283 -28.33 18.80 -29.32
C GLY A 283 -29.01 18.20 -28.08
N CYS A 284 -29.21 16.88 -28.02
CA CYS A 284 -29.91 16.20 -26.92
C CYS A 284 -29.17 16.21 -25.55
N LYS A 285 -27.89 16.61 -25.54
CA LYS A 285 -27.01 16.72 -24.36
C LYS A 285 -26.76 15.42 -23.56
N VAL A 286 -27.17 14.24 -24.08
CA VAL A 286 -26.94 12.93 -23.42
C VAL A 286 -25.46 12.68 -23.15
N CYS A 287 -24.59 12.98 -24.13
CA CYS A 287 -23.15 12.75 -24.03
C CYS A 287 -22.47 13.61 -22.95
N ASN A 288 -23.01 14.77 -22.60
CA ASN A 288 -22.37 15.73 -21.69
C ASN A 288 -22.18 15.13 -20.29
N ASN A 289 -23.16 14.38 -19.79
CA ASN A 289 -23.12 13.79 -18.45
C ASN A 289 -22.43 12.41 -18.41
N LEU A 290 -22.10 11.84 -19.57
CA LEU A 290 -21.45 10.53 -19.67
C LEU A 290 -19.93 10.61 -19.60
N CYS A 291 -19.34 11.80 -19.83
CA CYS A 291 -17.89 11.95 -19.82
C CYS A 291 -17.37 12.13 -18.39
N PRO A 292 -16.61 11.18 -17.81
CA PRO A 292 -16.06 11.32 -16.46
C PRO A 292 -14.97 12.41 -16.38
N TYR A 293 -14.43 12.84 -17.52
CA TYR A 293 -13.39 13.85 -17.63
C TYR A 293 -13.94 15.25 -17.97
N THR A 294 -15.26 15.41 -18.02
CA THR A 294 -15.92 16.66 -18.43
C THR A 294 -15.43 17.21 -19.78
N ALA A 295 -15.01 16.31 -20.69
CA ALA A 295 -14.47 16.68 -21.99
C ALA A 295 -15.55 17.17 -22.97
N ILE A 296 -16.84 17.00 -22.67
CA ILE A 296 -17.93 17.32 -23.59
C ILE A 296 -18.76 18.47 -23.01
N THR A 297 -18.88 19.55 -23.77
CA THR A 297 -19.68 20.72 -23.42
C THR A 297 -20.74 20.98 -24.49
N PHE A 298 -21.80 21.73 -24.14
CA PHE A 298 -22.80 22.14 -25.12
C PHE A 298 -22.50 23.56 -25.60
N ASP A 299 -22.38 23.74 -26.90
CA ASP A 299 -22.24 25.05 -27.53
C ASP A 299 -23.63 25.59 -27.87
N GLU A 300 -24.07 26.62 -27.14
CA GLU A 300 -25.39 27.25 -27.32
C GLU A 300 -25.51 28.00 -28.67
N VAL A 301 -24.40 28.40 -29.29
CA VAL A 301 -24.40 29.08 -30.60
C VAL A 301 -24.60 28.06 -31.71
N LYS A 302 -23.85 26.96 -31.66
CA LYS A 302 -23.94 25.88 -32.65
C LYS A 302 -25.14 24.96 -32.43
N LYS A 303 -25.76 25.02 -31.23
CA LYS A 303 -26.80 24.09 -30.77
C LYS A 303 -26.36 22.62 -30.82
N ALA A 304 -25.05 22.38 -30.69
CA ALA A 304 -24.42 21.08 -30.77
C ALA A 304 -23.48 20.87 -29.58
N SER A 305 -23.27 19.62 -29.18
CA SER A 305 -22.22 19.30 -28.21
C SER A 305 -20.86 19.29 -28.89
N VAL A 306 -19.82 19.76 -28.19
CA VAL A 306 -18.44 19.84 -28.67
C VAL A 306 -17.52 19.10 -27.71
N VAL A 307 -16.57 18.35 -28.27
CA VAL A 307 -15.55 17.64 -27.49
C VAL A 307 -14.31 18.50 -27.38
N ASN A 308 -13.85 18.73 -26.16
CA ASN A 308 -12.50 19.21 -25.90
C ASN A 308 -11.52 18.04 -26.07
N GLU A 309 -10.77 18.09 -27.17
CA GLU A 309 -9.84 17.03 -27.53
C GLU A 309 -8.72 16.82 -26.49
N THR A 310 -8.33 17.83 -25.73
CA THR A 310 -7.24 17.69 -24.74
C THR A 310 -7.69 16.92 -23.50
N LEU A 311 -8.98 17.00 -23.16
CA LEU A 311 -9.59 16.29 -22.03
C LEU A 311 -10.10 14.89 -22.41
N CYS A 312 -10.33 14.63 -23.70
CA CYS A 312 -10.86 13.35 -24.16
C CYS A 312 -9.81 12.23 -24.03
N LYS A 313 -10.13 11.20 -23.23
CA LYS A 313 -9.29 9.98 -23.07
C LYS A 313 -9.71 8.80 -23.96
N GLY A 314 -10.59 9.03 -24.94
CA GLY A 314 -10.91 7.99 -25.93
C GLY A 314 -11.71 6.78 -25.41
N CYS A 315 -12.37 6.85 -24.25
CA CYS A 315 -13.07 5.69 -23.66
C CYS A 315 -14.29 5.17 -24.44
N GLY A 316 -14.80 5.94 -25.40
CA GLY A 316 -15.92 5.53 -26.27
C GLY A 316 -17.32 5.53 -25.65
N THR A 317 -17.49 5.82 -24.36
CA THR A 317 -18.81 5.79 -23.69
C THR A 317 -19.84 6.72 -24.36
N CYS A 318 -19.41 7.92 -24.77
CA CYS A 318 -20.29 8.87 -25.47
C CYS A 318 -20.61 8.44 -26.91
N VAL A 319 -19.67 7.76 -27.59
CA VAL A 319 -19.83 7.25 -28.96
C VAL A 319 -20.96 6.22 -28.97
N ALA A 320 -20.85 5.19 -28.11
CA ALA A 320 -21.85 4.13 -28.00
C ALA A 320 -23.24 4.62 -27.54
N ALA A 321 -23.29 5.71 -26.77
CA ALA A 321 -24.54 6.23 -26.22
C ALA A 321 -25.24 7.26 -27.11
N CYS A 322 -24.64 7.70 -28.22
CA CYS A 322 -25.23 8.74 -29.06
C CYS A 322 -26.45 8.18 -29.82
N PRO A 323 -27.68 8.65 -29.55
CA PRO A 323 -28.86 8.13 -30.24
C PRO A 323 -28.93 8.56 -31.71
N ALA A 324 -28.24 9.65 -32.06
CA ALA A 324 -28.21 10.19 -33.41
C ALA A 324 -27.08 9.62 -34.27
N GLY A 325 -26.17 8.80 -33.70
CA GLY A 325 -24.95 8.36 -34.40
C GLY A 325 -24.01 9.52 -34.77
N ALA A 326 -24.14 10.67 -34.11
CA ALA A 326 -23.41 11.89 -34.45
C ALA A 326 -21.99 11.95 -33.86
N ILE A 327 -21.61 10.97 -33.03
CA ILE A 327 -20.30 10.94 -32.37
C ILE A 327 -19.52 9.77 -32.93
N THR A 328 -18.30 10.02 -33.40
CA THR A 328 -17.40 8.98 -33.92
C THR A 328 -16.16 8.86 -33.04
N GLY A 329 -15.68 7.62 -32.85
CA GLY A 329 -14.44 7.33 -32.14
C GLY A 329 -13.30 7.10 -33.12
N SER A 330 -12.28 7.94 -33.11
CA SER A 330 -11.08 7.71 -33.93
C SER A 330 -10.35 6.45 -33.46
N GLY A 331 -10.18 5.48 -34.38
CA GLY A 331 -9.58 4.18 -34.08
C GLY A 331 -10.57 3.11 -33.60
N PHE A 332 -11.84 3.44 -33.42
CA PHE A 332 -12.92 2.51 -33.07
C PHE A 332 -14.27 3.00 -33.60
N THR A 333 -14.31 3.39 -34.88
CA THR A 333 -15.55 3.81 -35.55
C THR A 333 -16.54 2.65 -35.65
N ASP A 334 -17.83 2.96 -35.76
CA ASP A 334 -18.87 1.94 -35.90
C ASP A 334 -18.57 1.01 -37.08
N ASP A 335 -18.15 1.55 -38.23
CA ASP A 335 -17.75 0.76 -39.41
C ASP A 335 -16.59 -0.20 -39.11
N GLN A 336 -15.59 0.22 -38.33
CA GLN A 336 -14.48 -0.64 -37.93
C GLN A 336 -14.96 -1.76 -37.00
N ILE A 337 -15.80 -1.46 -36.02
CA ILE A 337 -16.34 -2.44 -35.08
C ILE A 337 -17.26 -3.43 -35.80
N PHE A 338 -18.13 -2.97 -36.70
CA PHE A 338 -18.97 -3.85 -37.50
C PHE A 338 -18.13 -4.73 -38.44
N ALA A 339 -17.08 -4.18 -39.05
CA ALA A 339 -16.15 -4.98 -39.86
C ALA A 339 -15.44 -6.07 -39.04
N GLU A 340 -15.04 -5.78 -37.80
CA GLU A 340 -14.48 -6.79 -36.88
C GLU A 340 -15.49 -7.90 -36.55
N ILE A 341 -16.74 -7.53 -36.26
CA ILE A 341 -17.83 -8.49 -35.99
C ILE A 341 -18.11 -9.35 -37.22
N GLU A 342 -18.26 -8.74 -38.39
CA GLU A 342 -18.48 -9.45 -39.65
C GLU A 342 -17.33 -10.40 -39.97
N GLY A 343 -16.08 -9.98 -39.73
CA GLY A 343 -14.89 -10.82 -39.91
C GLY A 343 -14.93 -12.10 -39.07
N ILE A 344 -15.37 -12.00 -37.80
CA ILE A 344 -15.55 -13.17 -36.93
C ILE A 344 -16.68 -14.08 -37.41
N LEU A 345 -17.80 -13.50 -37.87
CA LEU A 345 -18.97 -14.25 -38.33
C LEU A 345 -18.77 -14.90 -39.71
N ALA A 346 -17.93 -14.32 -40.58
CA ALA A 346 -17.66 -14.81 -41.92
C ALA A 346 -16.95 -16.18 -41.93
N ASP A 347 -16.14 -16.48 -40.91
CA ASP A 347 -15.47 -17.78 -40.75
C ASP A 347 -16.40 -18.85 -40.14
N ALA A 348 -17.39 -18.45 -39.34
CA ALA A 348 -18.36 -19.37 -38.73
C ALA A 348 -19.36 -19.97 -39.74
N GLY A 349 -19.51 -19.37 -40.93
CA GLY A 349 -20.36 -19.86 -42.02
C GLY A 349 -19.67 -20.84 -43.00
N LYS A 350 -18.39 -21.17 -42.78
CA LYS A 350 -17.59 -22.03 -43.66
C LYS A 350 -17.23 -23.42 -43.07
N GLN A 351 -17.83 -23.81 -41.95
CA GLN A 351 -17.74 -25.18 -41.41
C GLN A 351 -18.94 -26.05 -41.81
#